data_AF-A0A1B3BA45-F1
#
_entry.id   AF-A0A1B3BA45-F1
#
_cell.length_a   1.000
_cell.length_b   1.000
_cell.length_c   1.000
_cell.angle_alpha   90.00
_cell.angle_beta   90.00
_cell.angle_gamma   90.00
#
_symmetry.space_group_name_H-M   'P 1'
#
loop_
_entity.id
_entity.type
_entity.pdbx_description
1 polymer ?
#
loop_
_entity_poly.entity_id
_entity_poly.type
_entity_poly.pdbx_seq_one_letter_code
_entity_poly.pdbx_strand_id
1 'polypeptide(L)'
;MGIESLIDKFQKQQLQANEFNHLAHLKVAWHYICSYQLNLAKEKFHRDLVQLTKALGAEDKYHRSLTDFFLDYLLHVKWYLHTESWAEVESACPLLISDAKTLVGYYYSDEVIQSTTAKESFIEADIMPLDRASLKFDVTDLPVFDVAEKSSPIIVSMPHHGQFVPHDVLRQMTASALDSADTDWYLVRLYDFLDELGVSRINANYSRYLIDLNRDSGGEVLYKGADNTELCPTSTFDLEPLYDDGKEPHADEIQRRIDLYWKPYHQKLQQLVDEKKAQFGYCLLFEAHTIQSHVPRFFDGQLPDFNFGTNEGETVNQDIKSLLKSFETESYSKVINGRFKGGYITRNYANPDNGVFTLQLELSQATYLDQKHRLYDSVKADKVAHVIRQLLVALKEVLDK
;
A
#
# COMPACT_ATOMS: atom_id res chain seq x y z
N MET A 1 -19.67 -9.30 33.68
CA MET A 1 -19.75 -7.85 34.00
C MET A 1 -20.10 -7.13 32.70
N GLY A 2 -21.04 -6.18 32.73
CA GLY A 2 -21.33 -5.34 31.54
C GLY A 2 -20.14 -4.43 31.21
N ILE A 3 -19.99 -4.05 29.93
CA ILE A 3 -18.84 -3.25 29.47
C ILE A 3 -18.74 -1.89 30.19
N GLU A 4 -19.87 -1.22 30.43
CA GLU A 4 -19.91 0.06 31.17
C GLU A 4 -19.43 -0.08 32.61
N SER A 5 -19.86 -1.14 33.30
CA SER A 5 -19.41 -1.42 34.67
C SER A 5 -17.92 -1.76 34.72
N LEU A 6 -17.39 -2.41 33.68
CA LEU A 6 -15.96 -2.71 33.57
C LEU A 6 -15.14 -1.43 33.42
N ILE A 7 -15.58 -0.53 32.53
CA ILE A 7 -14.92 0.75 32.27
C ILE A 7 -14.94 1.64 33.52
N ASP A 8 -16.09 1.77 34.19
CA ASP A 8 -16.22 2.60 35.40
C ASP A 8 -15.30 2.09 36.53
N LYS A 9 -15.28 0.78 36.76
CA LYS A 9 -14.37 0.18 37.73
C LYS A 9 -12.91 0.35 37.34
N PHE A 10 -12.56 0.26 36.06
CA PHE A 10 -11.18 0.47 35.58
C PHE A 10 -10.73 1.91 35.87
N GLN A 11 -11.54 2.90 35.48
CA GLN A 11 -11.24 4.33 35.65
C GLN A 11 -11.15 4.75 37.12
N LYS A 12 -11.84 4.05 38.03
CA LYS A 12 -11.80 4.26 39.49
C LYS A 12 -10.74 3.40 40.21
N GLN A 13 -9.97 2.59 39.48
CA GLN A 13 -9.02 1.61 40.04
C GLN A 13 -9.66 0.62 41.03
N GLN A 14 -10.91 0.22 40.76
CA GLN A 14 -11.73 -0.66 41.62
C GLN A 14 -11.83 -2.10 41.09
N LEU A 15 -11.18 -2.42 39.98
CA LEU A 15 -11.14 -3.79 39.47
C LEU A 15 -10.27 -4.67 40.37
N GLN A 16 -10.74 -5.90 40.60
CA GLN A 16 -9.93 -6.95 41.21
C GLN A 16 -9.01 -7.60 40.15
N ALA A 17 -7.90 -8.20 40.59
CA ALA A 17 -6.92 -8.80 39.68
C ALA A 17 -7.49 -9.88 38.76
N ASN A 18 -8.49 -10.64 39.22
CA ASN A 18 -9.18 -11.67 38.43
C ASN A 18 -10.24 -11.09 37.46
N GLU A 19 -10.65 -9.83 37.63
CA GLU A 19 -11.62 -9.15 36.77
C GLU A 19 -10.94 -8.51 35.53
N PHE A 20 -9.62 -8.30 35.55
CA PHE A 20 -8.86 -7.65 34.48
C PHE A 20 -7.96 -8.63 33.71
N ASN A 21 -8.59 -9.58 33.01
CA ASN A 21 -7.93 -10.49 32.07
C ASN A 21 -7.71 -9.85 30.69
N HIS A 22 -7.09 -10.57 29.75
CA HIS A 22 -6.82 -10.08 28.39
C HIS A 22 -8.06 -9.51 27.69
N LEU A 23 -9.18 -10.23 27.73
CA LEU A 23 -10.42 -9.77 27.12
C LEU A 23 -10.94 -8.48 27.76
N ALA A 24 -10.87 -8.36 29.09
CA ALA A 24 -11.24 -7.15 29.80
C ALA A 24 -10.31 -5.97 29.43
N HIS A 25 -9.01 -6.23 29.30
CA HIS A 25 -8.02 -5.25 28.85
C HIS A 25 -8.40 -4.72 27.46
N LEU A 26 -8.64 -5.60 26.49
CA LEU A 26 -9.03 -5.21 25.13
C LEU A 26 -10.35 -4.43 25.09
N LYS A 27 -11.35 -4.84 25.88
CA LYS A 27 -12.65 -4.13 26.00
C LYS A 27 -12.47 -2.69 26.49
N VAL A 28 -11.63 -2.48 27.50
CA VAL A 28 -11.32 -1.14 28.01
C VAL A 28 -10.50 -0.35 26.99
N ALA A 29 -9.48 -0.95 26.39
CA ALA A 29 -8.67 -0.31 25.35
C ALA A 29 -9.53 0.16 24.16
N TRP A 30 -10.44 -0.70 23.70
CA TRP A 30 -11.42 -0.40 22.65
C TRP A 30 -12.32 0.78 23.01
N HIS A 31 -12.83 0.81 24.25
CA HIS A 31 -13.62 1.95 24.73
C HIS A 31 -12.83 3.25 24.68
N TYR A 32 -11.55 3.26 25.07
CA TYR A 32 -10.71 4.46 25.01
C TYR A 32 -10.49 4.91 23.57
N ILE A 33 -10.24 3.97 22.65
CA ILE A 33 -10.08 4.25 21.21
C ILE A 33 -11.38 4.82 20.61
N CYS A 34 -12.54 4.36 21.05
CA CYS A 34 -13.83 4.86 20.54
C CYS A 34 -14.27 6.18 21.17
N SER A 35 -13.81 6.48 22.40
CA SER A 35 -14.32 7.63 23.17
C SER A 35 -13.43 8.86 23.12
N TYR A 36 -12.18 8.73 22.68
CA TYR A 36 -11.19 9.81 22.68
C TYR A 36 -10.43 9.89 21.36
N GLN A 37 -9.93 11.08 21.04
CA GLN A 37 -8.90 11.23 20.02
C GLN A 37 -7.68 10.41 20.39
N LEU A 38 -7.04 9.80 19.40
CA LEU A 38 -6.03 8.77 19.58
C LEU A 38 -4.88 9.12 20.54
N ASN A 39 -4.24 10.28 20.39
CA ASN A 39 -3.15 10.69 21.28
C ASN A 39 -3.62 10.73 22.74
N LEU A 40 -4.81 11.29 22.95
CA LEU A 40 -5.45 11.33 24.26
C LEU A 40 -5.89 9.94 24.74
N ALA A 41 -6.38 9.08 23.84
CA ALA A 41 -6.74 7.70 24.15
C ALA A 41 -5.52 6.94 24.71
N LYS A 42 -4.37 6.99 24.00
CA LYS A 42 -3.11 6.37 24.43
C LYS A 42 -2.65 6.91 25.77
N GLU A 43 -2.54 8.23 25.91
CA GLU A 43 -2.08 8.86 27.15
C GLU A 43 -2.96 8.50 28.35
N LYS A 44 -4.29 8.60 28.19
CA LYS A 44 -5.22 8.26 29.26
C LYS A 44 -5.17 6.77 29.59
N PHE A 45 -5.12 5.90 28.58
CA PHE A 45 -5.10 4.46 28.79
C PHE A 45 -3.84 4.03 29.54
N HIS A 46 -2.66 4.49 29.10
CA HIS A 46 -1.40 4.22 29.80
C HIS A 46 -1.43 4.71 31.26
N ARG A 47 -1.88 5.94 31.49
CA ARG A 47 -2.01 6.49 32.85
C ARG A 47 -2.91 5.62 33.73
N ASP A 48 -4.11 5.32 33.26
CA ASP A 48 -5.13 4.63 34.04
C ASP A 48 -4.74 3.16 34.28
N LEU A 49 -4.08 2.52 33.29
CA LEU A 49 -3.53 1.17 33.43
C LEU A 49 -2.40 1.12 34.47
N VAL A 50 -1.47 2.07 34.44
CA VAL A 50 -0.38 2.17 35.44
C VAL A 50 -0.94 2.42 36.85
N GLN A 51 -1.99 3.23 36.98
CA GLN A 51 -2.65 3.44 38.26
C GLN A 51 -3.35 2.17 38.77
N LEU A 52 -3.98 1.41 37.87
CA LEU A 52 -4.61 0.15 38.22
C LEU A 52 -3.57 -0.90 38.64
N THR A 53 -2.47 -1.07 37.91
CA THR A 53 -1.42 -2.04 38.28
C THR A 53 -0.82 -1.70 39.64
N LYS A 54 -0.67 -0.41 39.95
CA LYS A 54 -0.26 0.06 41.28
C LYS A 54 -1.29 -0.27 42.37
N ALA A 55 -2.57 -0.02 42.13
CA ALA A 55 -3.63 -0.36 43.09
C ALA A 55 -3.71 -1.88 43.36
N LEU A 56 -3.32 -2.70 42.39
CA LEU A 56 -3.28 -4.15 42.47
C LEU A 56 -1.95 -4.72 43.00
N GLY A 57 -0.92 -3.88 43.21
CA GLY A 57 0.42 -4.34 43.59
C GLY A 57 1.10 -5.22 42.53
N ALA A 58 0.85 -4.93 41.25
CA ALA A 58 1.29 -5.71 40.09
C ALA A 58 1.96 -4.82 39.03
N GLU A 59 2.76 -3.84 39.46
CA GLU A 59 3.43 -2.89 38.57
C GLU A 59 4.36 -3.58 37.56
N ASP A 60 4.95 -4.70 37.95
CA ASP A 60 5.82 -5.54 37.12
C ASP A 60 5.12 -6.16 35.89
N LYS A 61 3.78 -6.18 35.89
CA LYS A 61 2.97 -6.66 34.77
C LYS A 61 2.69 -5.60 33.71
N TYR A 62 2.94 -4.32 34.00
CA TYR A 62 2.79 -3.29 32.99
C TYR A 62 3.89 -3.43 31.93
N HIS A 63 3.50 -3.32 30.67
CA HIS A 63 4.41 -3.48 29.54
C HIS A 63 4.13 -2.42 28.48
N ARG A 64 5.07 -1.50 28.29
CA ARG A 64 4.89 -0.35 27.42
C ARG A 64 4.64 -0.75 25.96
N SER A 65 5.56 -1.48 25.34
CA SER A 65 5.43 -1.87 23.92
C SER A 65 4.20 -2.72 23.64
N LEU A 66 3.88 -3.72 24.48
CA LEU A 66 2.66 -4.52 24.29
C LEU A 66 1.39 -3.67 24.41
N THR A 67 1.35 -2.71 25.34
CA THR A 67 0.19 -1.83 25.50
C THR A 67 0.00 -0.96 24.27
N ASP A 68 1.08 -0.33 23.79
CA ASP A 68 1.05 0.45 22.55
C ASP A 68 0.67 -0.43 21.35
N PHE A 69 1.24 -1.63 21.23
CA PHE A 69 0.90 -2.61 20.20
C PHE A 69 -0.59 -2.95 20.17
N PHE A 70 -1.21 -3.29 21.30
CA PHE A 70 -2.63 -3.66 21.31
C PHE A 70 -3.57 -2.49 21.07
N LEU A 71 -3.25 -1.30 21.60
CA LEU A 71 -3.99 -0.08 21.24
C LEU A 71 -3.93 0.15 19.74
N ASP A 72 -2.77 -0.11 19.17
CA ASP A 72 -2.50 0.15 17.77
C ASP A 72 -3.18 -0.86 16.85
N TYR A 73 -3.13 -2.12 17.26
CA TYR A 73 -3.78 -3.24 16.60
C TYR A 73 -5.31 -3.12 16.66
N LEU A 74 -5.88 -2.77 17.81
CA LEU A 74 -7.32 -2.56 17.95
C LEU A 74 -7.82 -1.43 17.04
N LEU A 75 -7.00 -0.43 16.80
CA LEU A 75 -7.37 0.65 15.89
C LEU A 75 -7.35 0.19 14.41
N HIS A 76 -6.47 -0.73 14.03
CA HIS A 76 -6.55 -1.42 12.72
C HIS A 76 -7.80 -2.29 12.62
N VAL A 77 -8.17 -2.99 13.70
CA VAL A 77 -9.40 -3.77 13.76
C VAL A 77 -10.64 -2.88 13.60
N LYS A 78 -10.66 -1.71 14.25
CA LYS A 78 -11.75 -0.72 14.12
C LYS A 78 -11.95 -0.28 12.69
N TRP A 79 -10.85 0.00 11.99
CA TRP A 79 -10.87 0.36 10.60
C TRP A 79 -11.36 -0.80 9.71
N TYR A 80 -10.75 -1.99 9.86
CA TYR A 80 -11.03 -3.15 9.02
C TYR A 80 -12.50 -3.59 9.10
N LEU A 81 -13.08 -3.58 10.30
CA LEU A 81 -14.47 -3.96 10.53
C LEU A 81 -15.45 -2.80 10.33
N HIS A 82 -14.95 -1.57 10.26
CA HIS A 82 -15.75 -0.34 10.21
C HIS A 82 -16.87 -0.33 11.26
N THR A 83 -16.51 -0.57 12.52
CA THR A 83 -17.47 -0.76 13.62
C THR A 83 -17.03 -0.11 14.92
N GLU A 84 -17.99 0.28 15.74
CA GLU A 84 -17.76 0.64 17.15
C GLU A 84 -18.24 -0.47 18.10
N SER A 85 -18.87 -1.51 17.55
CA SER A 85 -19.43 -2.64 18.30
C SER A 85 -18.31 -3.59 18.73
N TRP A 86 -18.07 -3.65 20.04
CA TRP A 86 -17.18 -4.66 20.59
C TRP A 86 -17.65 -6.09 20.24
N ALA A 87 -18.96 -6.35 20.15
CA ALA A 87 -19.47 -7.68 19.82
C ALA A 87 -19.04 -8.14 18.42
N GLU A 88 -18.95 -7.21 17.46
CA GLU A 88 -18.48 -7.50 16.11
C GLU A 88 -16.96 -7.76 16.10
N VAL A 89 -16.19 -6.97 16.85
CA VAL A 89 -14.76 -7.23 17.09
C VAL A 89 -14.55 -8.62 17.70
N GLU A 90 -15.33 -8.95 18.73
CA GLU A 90 -15.23 -10.23 19.43
C GLU A 90 -15.54 -11.40 18.48
N SER A 91 -16.48 -11.22 17.55
CA SER A 91 -16.82 -12.24 16.56
C SER A 91 -15.80 -12.35 15.42
N ALA A 92 -15.24 -11.23 14.97
CA ALA A 92 -14.44 -11.19 13.74
C ALA A 92 -12.93 -11.33 13.98
N CYS A 93 -12.45 -11.14 15.21
CA CYS A 93 -11.03 -11.17 15.55
C CYS A 93 -10.70 -12.31 16.55
N PRO A 94 -10.99 -13.58 16.23
CA PRO A 94 -10.79 -14.69 17.16
C PRO A 94 -9.33 -14.79 17.62
N LEU A 95 -8.36 -14.58 16.73
CA LEU A 95 -6.94 -14.65 17.09
C LEU A 95 -6.53 -13.61 18.14
N LEU A 96 -6.98 -12.36 17.99
CA LEU A 96 -6.74 -11.29 18.96
C LEU A 96 -7.25 -11.66 20.36
N ILE A 97 -8.36 -12.41 20.42
CA ILE A 97 -9.05 -12.73 21.67
C ILE A 97 -8.47 -14.00 22.31
N SER A 98 -8.26 -15.04 21.52
CA SER A 98 -7.91 -16.37 22.01
C SER A 98 -6.41 -16.62 22.08
N ASP A 99 -5.60 -15.93 21.26
CA ASP A 99 -4.16 -16.17 21.17
C ASP A 99 -3.38 -14.89 20.83
N ALA A 100 -3.39 -13.96 21.77
CA ALA A 100 -2.63 -12.72 21.70
C ALA A 100 -1.12 -12.96 21.58
N LYS A 101 -0.60 -14.09 22.08
CA LYS A 101 0.83 -14.39 22.05
C LYS A 101 1.28 -14.69 20.62
N THR A 102 0.56 -15.56 19.92
CA THR A 102 0.84 -15.86 18.51
C THR A 102 0.69 -14.60 17.66
N LEU A 103 -0.34 -13.79 17.92
CA LEU A 103 -0.53 -12.52 17.22
C LEU A 103 0.68 -11.59 17.38
N VAL A 104 1.16 -11.38 18.60
CA VAL A 104 2.36 -10.55 18.86
C VAL A 104 3.59 -11.13 18.19
N GLY A 105 3.72 -12.46 18.15
CA GLY A 105 4.84 -13.17 17.53
C GLY A 105 4.98 -12.99 16.02
N TYR A 106 3.95 -12.48 15.33
CA TYR A 106 4.08 -12.07 13.93
C TYR A 106 4.83 -10.75 13.75
N TYR A 107 4.84 -9.91 14.79
CA TYR A 107 5.41 -8.56 14.74
C TYR A 107 6.74 -8.49 15.47
N TYR A 108 6.81 -9.10 16.64
CA TYR A 108 7.98 -9.04 17.51
C TYR A 108 8.62 -10.42 17.69
N SER A 109 9.96 -10.45 17.69
CA SER A 109 10.69 -11.58 18.21
C SER A 109 10.56 -11.66 19.73
N ASP A 110 10.73 -12.87 20.26
CA ASP A 110 10.77 -13.09 21.72
C ASP A 110 11.91 -12.30 22.37
N GLU A 111 13.04 -12.12 21.68
CA GLU A 111 14.19 -11.35 22.17
C GLU A 111 13.84 -9.88 22.40
N VAL A 112 13.17 -9.25 21.41
CA VAL A 112 12.80 -7.84 21.50
C VAL A 112 11.65 -7.63 22.48
N ILE A 113 10.55 -8.37 22.35
CA ILE A 113 9.35 -8.09 23.15
C ILE A 113 9.54 -8.43 24.63
N GLN A 114 10.40 -9.39 24.98
CA GLN A 114 10.63 -9.74 26.39
C GLN A 114 11.70 -8.86 27.06
N SER A 115 12.35 -7.96 26.32
CA SER A 115 13.39 -7.08 26.84
C SER A 115 12.88 -6.09 27.90
N THR A 116 13.75 -5.71 28.84
CA THR A 116 13.44 -4.66 29.84
C THR A 116 13.08 -3.34 29.15
N THR A 117 13.79 -3.00 28.07
CA THR A 117 13.54 -1.79 27.30
C THR A 117 12.12 -1.77 26.71
N ALA A 118 11.61 -2.90 26.21
CA ALA A 118 10.25 -2.99 25.68
C ALA A 118 9.16 -2.91 26.78
N LYS A 119 9.49 -3.29 28.01
CA LYS A 119 8.60 -3.11 29.17
C LYS A 119 8.51 -1.66 29.61
N GLU A 120 9.62 -0.93 29.61
CA GLU A 120 9.73 0.43 30.15
C GLU A 120 9.44 1.52 29.11
N SER A 121 9.78 1.26 27.84
CA SER A 121 9.68 2.19 26.73
C SER A 121 9.11 1.52 25.49
N PHE A 122 8.56 2.31 24.57
CA PHE A 122 8.09 1.78 23.29
C PHE A 122 9.29 1.42 22.41
N ILE A 123 9.26 0.21 21.84
CA ILE A 123 10.18 -0.26 20.81
C ILE A 123 9.34 -0.73 19.63
N GLU A 124 9.76 -0.34 18.43
CA GLU A 124 9.19 -0.84 17.19
C GLU A 124 9.38 -2.35 17.04
N ALA A 125 8.47 -2.96 16.29
CA ALA A 125 8.49 -4.39 16.07
C ALA A 125 9.55 -4.78 15.03
N ASP A 126 10.29 -5.85 15.29
CA ASP A 126 11.52 -6.20 14.59
C ASP A 126 11.36 -7.30 13.52
N ILE A 127 10.29 -8.10 13.59
CA ILE A 127 9.96 -9.09 12.55
C ILE A 127 9.17 -8.41 11.44
N MET A 128 8.04 -7.87 11.84
CA MET A 128 7.17 -7.10 10.96
C MET A 128 6.81 -5.88 11.77
N PRO A 129 7.20 -4.68 11.35
CA PRO A 129 6.78 -3.50 12.07
C PRO A 129 5.25 -3.56 12.18
N LEU A 130 4.69 -3.13 13.32
CA LEU A 130 3.31 -2.63 13.33
C LEU A 130 3.34 -1.25 12.65
N ASP A 131 3.91 -1.29 11.43
CA ASP A 131 4.16 -0.20 10.54
C ASP A 131 2.82 0.35 10.18
N ARG A 132 2.91 1.64 10.10
CA ARG A 132 1.81 2.49 9.87
C ARG A 132 2.49 3.68 9.21
N ALA A 133 1.98 4.09 8.06
CA ALA A 133 1.72 5.51 7.87
C ALA A 133 0.92 6.00 9.12
N SER A 134 1.64 6.33 10.18
CA SER A 134 1.23 6.15 11.58
C SER A 134 0.19 7.13 12.09
N LEU A 135 -0.96 6.61 12.52
CA LEU A 135 -1.77 7.15 13.62
C LEU A 135 -1.99 8.65 13.64
N LYS A 136 -2.45 9.16 12.52
CA LYS A 136 -3.44 10.22 12.52
C LYS A 136 -4.63 9.55 11.84
N PHE A 137 -5.74 9.39 12.57
CA PHE A 137 -6.96 8.85 11.99
C PHE A 137 -8.12 9.84 12.12
N ASP A 138 -8.68 10.19 10.97
CA ASP A 138 -10.03 10.54 10.60
C ASP A 138 -10.45 9.62 9.41
N VAL A 139 -11.72 9.61 9.03
CA VAL A 139 -12.38 8.70 8.04
C VAL A 139 -11.78 8.83 6.60
N THR A 140 -10.77 9.69 6.44
CA THR A 140 -9.85 9.86 5.31
C THR A 140 -8.66 8.88 5.28
N ASP A 141 -8.46 8.01 6.28
CA ASP A 141 -7.10 7.54 6.60
C ASP A 141 -6.84 6.03 6.44
N LEU A 142 -7.24 5.47 5.30
CA LEU A 142 -6.42 4.54 4.49
C LEU A 142 -7.24 4.20 3.24
N PRO A 143 -7.38 5.19 2.34
CA PRO A 143 -8.17 5.05 1.13
C PRO A 143 -7.57 3.97 0.23
N VAL A 144 -8.34 3.46 -0.73
CA VAL A 144 -7.83 2.56 -1.78
C VAL A 144 -6.59 3.14 -2.48
N PHE A 145 -6.55 4.47 -2.56
CA PHE A 145 -5.49 5.26 -3.14
C PHE A 145 -5.38 6.61 -2.44
N ASP A 146 -4.19 7.18 -2.45
CA ASP A 146 -4.01 8.60 -2.18
C ASP A 146 -4.07 9.38 -3.49
N VAL A 147 -4.61 10.60 -3.42
CA VAL A 147 -4.71 11.48 -4.58
C VAL A 147 -4.24 12.88 -4.23
N ALA A 148 -3.41 13.47 -5.09
CA ALA A 148 -3.06 14.88 -5.03
C ALA A 148 -3.46 15.53 -6.36
N GLU A 149 -4.54 16.32 -6.32
CA GLU A 149 -5.05 17.00 -7.50
C GLU A 149 -4.35 18.35 -7.70
N LYS A 150 -3.89 18.58 -8.93
CA LYS A 150 -3.24 19.83 -9.34
C LYS A 150 -3.77 20.30 -10.69
N SER A 151 -3.50 21.55 -11.02
CA SER A 151 -3.90 22.14 -12.31
C SER A 151 -2.85 21.85 -13.39
N SER A 152 -2.79 20.61 -13.85
CA SER A 152 -1.92 20.16 -14.94
C SER A 152 -2.67 19.18 -15.85
N PRO A 153 -2.41 19.17 -17.18
CA PRO A 153 -2.96 18.18 -18.09
C PRO A 153 -2.33 16.80 -17.92
N ILE A 154 -1.28 16.67 -17.09
CA ILE A 154 -0.62 15.40 -16.80
C ILE A 154 -1.13 14.84 -15.46
N ILE A 155 -1.46 13.55 -15.46
CA ILE A 155 -1.75 12.75 -14.28
C ILE A 155 -0.68 11.66 -14.20
N VAL A 156 -0.05 11.46 -13.04
CA VAL A 156 0.81 10.30 -12.78
C VAL A 156 0.03 9.26 -11.97
N SER A 157 -0.05 8.04 -12.49
CA SER A 157 -0.71 6.89 -11.86
C SER A 157 0.34 5.87 -11.41
N MET A 158 0.26 5.46 -10.15
CA MET A 158 1.17 4.47 -9.52
C MET A 158 0.34 3.31 -8.93
N PRO A 159 -0.14 2.38 -9.78
CA PRO A 159 -1.08 1.34 -9.36
C PRO A 159 -0.43 0.20 -8.56
N HIS A 160 0.90 0.04 -8.61
CA HIS A 160 1.63 -1.07 -7.96
C HIS A 160 2.53 -0.63 -6.80
N HIS A 161 2.40 0.63 -6.37
CA HIS A 161 3.15 1.16 -5.22
C HIS A 161 2.68 0.59 -3.87
N GLY A 162 1.40 0.23 -3.79
CA GLY A 162 0.75 -0.18 -2.55
C GLY A 162 1.35 -1.45 -1.96
N GLN A 163 1.29 -1.56 -0.65
CA GLN A 163 1.88 -2.68 0.11
C GLN A 163 0.85 -3.34 1.04
N PHE A 164 -0.31 -2.71 1.26
CA PHE A 164 -1.28 -3.24 2.20
C PHE A 164 -1.97 -4.48 1.65
N VAL A 165 -1.99 -5.54 2.47
CA VAL A 165 -2.82 -6.72 2.28
C VAL A 165 -3.70 -6.88 3.53
N PRO A 166 -5.03 -6.86 3.39
CA PRO A 166 -5.97 -7.10 4.49
C PRO A 166 -5.70 -8.43 5.21
N HIS A 167 -5.87 -8.45 6.53
CA HIS A 167 -5.53 -9.63 7.35
C HIS A 167 -6.31 -10.90 6.99
N ASP A 168 -7.57 -10.76 6.56
CA ASP A 168 -8.40 -11.87 6.08
C ASP A 168 -7.84 -12.52 4.82
N VAL A 169 -7.12 -11.75 4.00
CA VAL A 169 -6.40 -12.26 2.82
C VAL A 169 -5.02 -12.76 3.24
N LEU A 170 -4.29 -12.00 4.06
CA LEU A 170 -2.92 -12.34 4.47
C LEU A 170 -2.82 -13.71 5.18
N ARG A 171 -3.82 -14.08 5.99
CA ARG A 171 -3.88 -15.39 6.67
C ARG A 171 -4.02 -16.61 5.73
N GLN A 172 -4.30 -16.35 4.46
CA GLN A 172 -4.44 -17.36 3.40
C GLN A 172 -3.18 -17.43 2.54
N MET A 173 -2.26 -16.47 2.73
CA MET A 173 -1.07 -16.32 1.93
C MET A 173 0.13 -17.06 2.54
N THR A 174 1.07 -17.44 1.68
CA THR A 174 2.33 -18.04 2.10
C THR A 174 3.34 -16.97 2.54
N ALA A 175 4.49 -17.40 3.05
CA ALA A 175 5.58 -16.49 3.41
C ALA A 175 6.14 -15.67 2.22
N SER A 176 6.00 -16.14 0.98
CA SER A 176 6.48 -15.40 -0.21
C SER A 176 5.71 -14.09 -0.42
N ALA A 177 4.43 -14.06 -0.04
CA ALA A 177 3.62 -12.85 -0.11
C ALA A 177 4.13 -11.74 0.83
N LEU A 178 4.74 -12.12 1.96
CA LEU A 178 5.30 -11.18 2.94
C LEU A 178 6.52 -10.45 2.40
N ASP A 179 7.26 -11.05 1.46
CA ASP A 179 8.44 -10.44 0.85
C ASP A 179 8.06 -9.27 -0.07
N SER A 180 6.83 -9.27 -0.63
CA SER A 180 6.32 -8.22 -1.52
C SER A 180 7.29 -7.86 -2.66
N ALA A 181 7.99 -8.89 -3.19
CA ALA A 181 9.07 -8.73 -4.16
C ALA A 181 8.65 -8.01 -5.46
N ASP A 182 7.39 -8.16 -5.87
CA ASP A 182 6.86 -7.63 -7.13
C ASP A 182 6.26 -6.22 -6.99
N THR A 183 6.40 -5.58 -5.84
CA THR A 183 5.96 -4.20 -5.56
C THR A 183 6.85 -3.18 -6.27
N ASP A 184 6.23 -2.07 -6.70
CA ASP A 184 6.92 -0.94 -7.28
C ASP A 184 7.46 -0.02 -6.17
N TRP A 185 8.53 -0.49 -5.54
CA TRP A 185 9.06 0.08 -4.31
C TRP A 185 9.43 1.56 -4.43
N TYR A 186 9.08 2.35 -3.41
CA TYR A 186 9.46 3.76 -3.25
C TYR A 186 9.05 4.74 -4.38
N LEU A 187 8.14 4.37 -5.27
CA LEU A 187 7.70 5.24 -6.37
C LEU A 187 7.29 6.64 -5.91
N VAL A 188 6.49 6.76 -4.85
CA VAL A 188 6.07 8.08 -4.32
C VAL A 188 7.26 8.94 -3.90
N ARG A 189 8.31 8.34 -3.32
CA ARG A 189 9.54 9.04 -2.94
C ARG A 189 10.38 9.41 -4.17
N LEU A 190 10.47 8.51 -5.14
CA LEU A 190 11.24 8.74 -6.38
C LEU A 190 10.66 9.88 -7.23
N TYR A 191 9.35 10.10 -7.11
CA TYR A 191 8.58 11.13 -7.83
C TYR A 191 8.17 12.30 -6.92
N ASP A 192 8.87 12.56 -5.81
CA ASP A 192 8.52 13.64 -4.87
C ASP A 192 8.52 15.04 -5.52
N PHE A 193 9.28 15.24 -6.59
CA PHE A 193 9.32 16.46 -7.40
C PHE A 193 8.00 16.78 -8.14
N LEU A 194 7.01 15.87 -8.18
CA LEU A 194 5.72 16.12 -8.85
C LEU A 194 4.95 17.30 -8.25
N ASP A 195 5.08 17.54 -6.95
CA ASP A 195 4.45 18.69 -6.29
C ASP A 195 5.02 20.02 -6.80
N GLU A 196 6.34 20.09 -7.05
CA GLU A 196 6.99 21.27 -7.64
C GLU A 196 6.53 21.52 -9.08
N LEU A 197 6.28 20.45 -9.84
CA LEU A 197 5.78 20.55 -11.22
C LEU A 197 4.26 20.83 -11.30
N GLY A 198 3.55 20.79 -10.16
CA GLY A 198 2.10 20.94 -10.12
C GLY A 198 1.37 19.84 -10.91
N VAL A 199 1.91 18.62 -10.92
CA VAL A 199 1.34 17.46 -11.63
C VAL A 199 0.40 16.69 -10.69
N SER A 200 -0.77 16.28 -11.20
CA SER A 200 -1.68 15.46 -10.39
C SER A 200 -1.13 14.05 -10.22
N ARG A 201 -1.35 13.42 -9.07
CA ARG A 201 -0.99 12.00 -8.86
C ARG A 201 -2.08 11.20 -8.17
N ILE A 202 -2.13 9.91 -8.49
CA ILE A 202 -2.91 8.90 -7.79
C ILE A 202 -2.03 7.67 -7.52
N ASN A 203 -1.95 7.24 -6.27
CA ASN A 203 -1.07 6.14 -5.85
C ASN A 203 -1.90 5.11 -5.10
N ALA A 204 -1.81 3.85 -5.51
CA ALA A 204 -2.51 2.77 -4.82
C ALA A 204 -1.89 2.50 -3.44
N ASN A 205 -2.74 2.18 -2.47
CA ASN A 205 -2.29 1.84 -1.12
C ASN A 205 -2.20 0.31 -0.92
N TYR A 206 -2.99 -0.46 -1.68
CA TYR A 206 -3.04 -1.93 -1.55
C TYR A 206 -2.07 -2.62 -2.51
N SER A 207 -1.51 -3.74 -2.04
CA SER A 207 -0.56 -4.54 -2.80
C SER A 207 -1.18 -5.15 -4.04
N ARG A 208 -0.40 -5.22 -5.11
CA ARG A 208 -0.77 -5.96 -6.33
C ARG A 208 -1.03 -7.45 -6.06
N TYR A 209 -0.49 -8.03 -5.00
CA TYR A 209 -0.77 -9.42 -4.60
C TYR A 209 -2.20 -9.60 -4.07
N LEU A 210 -2.83 -8.52 -3.57
CA LEU A 210 -4.24 -8.51 -3.27
C LEU A 210 -5.05 -8.47 -4.58
N ILE A 211 -4.78 -7.46 -5.41
CA ILE A 211 -5.43 -7.25 -6.71
C ILE A 211 -4.59 -6.31 -7.57
N ASP A 212 -4.27 -6.72 -8.79
CA ASP A 212 -3.49 -5.95 -9.75
C ASP A 212 -4.40 -4.94 -10.47
N LEU A 213 -4.30 -3.67 -10.09
CA LEU A 213 -5.08 -2.56 -10.67
C LEU A 213 -4.73 -2.28 -12.14
N ASN A 214 -3.65 -2.85 -12.67
CA ASN A 214 -3.27 -2.75 -14.08
C ASN A 214 -3.61 -4.02 -14.87
N ARG A 215 -4.63 -4.77 -14.41
CA ARG A 215 -5.27 -5.89 -15.12
C ARG A 215 -6.76 -5.64 -15.31
N ASP A 216 -7.30 -6.25 -16.36
CA ASP A 216 -8.71 -6.17 -16.69
C ASP A 216 -9.55 -6.92 -15.64
N SER A 217 -10.65 -6.29 -15.19
CA SER A 217 -11.56 -6.90 -14.20
C SER A 217 -12.46 -7.99 -14.79
N GLY A 218 -12.62 -8.03 -16.12
CA GLY A 218 -13.34 -9.06 -16.85
C GLY A 218 -12.51 -10.33 -17.14
N GLY A 219 -11.22 -10.33 -16.78
CA GLY A 219 -10.32 -11.46 -16.97
C GLY A 219 -9.71 -11.55 -18.38
N GLU A 220 -9.78 -10.49 -19.18
CA GLU A 220 -9.09 -10.48 -20.48
C GLU A 220 -7.56 -10.53 -20.29
N VAL A 221 -6.93 -11.46 -20.99
CA VAL A 221 -5.48 -11.64 -20.95
C VAL A 221 -4.80 -10.54 -21.76
N LEU A 222 -3.80 -9.88 -21.16
CA LEU A 222 -3.12 -8.73 -21.75
C LEU A 222 -2.30 -9.10 -23.01
N TYR A 223 -1.48 -10.13 -22.94
CA TYR A 223 -0.65 -10.60 -24.05
C TYR A 223 -1.02 -12.04 -24.44
N LYS A 224 -1.80 -12.19 -25.51
CA LYS A 224 -2.22 -13.50 -26.02
C LYS A 224 -0.99 -14.38 -26.36
N GLY A 225 -0.94 -15.57 -25.75
CA GLY A 225 0.13 -16.55 -25.98
C GLY A 225 1.42 -16.32 -25.16
N ALA A 226 1.44 -15.33 -24.26
CA ALA A 226 2.52 -15.14 -23.29
C ALA A 226 2.11 -15.63 -21.89
N ASP A 227 3.08 -15.79 -20.99
CA ASP A 227 2.82 -15.89 -19.55
C ASP A 227 2.36 -14.51 -19.04
N ASN A 228 1.20 -14.47 -18.39
CA ASN A 228 0.58 -13.25 -17.90
C ASN A 228 0.31 -13.39 -16.41
N THR A 229 0.43 -12.29 -15.67
CA THR A 229 -0.11 -12.22 -14.31
C THR A 229 -1.62 -11.97 -14.36
N GLU A 230 -2.30 -12.48 -13.34
CA GLU A 230 -3.74 -12.46 -13.17
C GLU A 230 -4.21 -11.19 -12.45
N LEU A 231 -5.53 -10.92 -12.49
CA LEU A 231 -6.14 -9.82 -11.74
C LEU A 231 -5.92 -9.97 -10.23
N CYS A 232 -6.04 -11.19 -9.70
CA CYS A 232 -5.67 -11.52 -8.33
C CYS A 232 -4.53 -12.54 -8.41
N PRO A 233 -3.25 -12.09 -8.40
CA PRO A 233 -2.11 -12.97 -8.64
C PRO A 233 -2.07 -14.14 -7.66
N THR A 234 -1.85 -15.34 -8.18
CA THR A 234 -1.69 -16.57 -7.38
C THR A 234 -0.22 -16.98 -7.19
N SER A 235 0.71 -16.35 -7.92
CA SER A 235 2.15 -16.56 -7.80
C SER A 235 2.94 -15.26 -7.98
N THR A 236 4.15 -15.22 -7.41
CA THR A 236 5.13 -14.14 -7.63
C THR A 236 5.70 -14.19 -9.04
N PHE A 237 6.48 -13.18 -9.43
CA PHE A 237 7.25 -13.20 -10.67
C PHE A 237 8.27 -14.35 -10.75
N ASP A 238 8.67 -14.94 -9.62
CA ASP A 238 9.55 -16.11 -9.56
C ASP A 238 8.79 -17.45 -9.48
N LEU A 239 7.46 -17.43 -9.70
CA LEU A 239 6.56 -18.58 -9.64
C LEU A 239 6.41 -19.21 -8.25
N GLU A 240 6.74 -18.47 -7.18
CA GLU A 240 6.44 -18.91 -5.82
C GLU A 240 4.94 -18.73 -5.55
N PRO A 241 4.25 -19.73 -4.95
CA PRO A 241 2.83 -19.62 -4.67
C PRO A 241 2.57 -18.53 -3.62
N LEU A 242 1.61 -17.65 -3.89
CA LEU A 242 1.21 -16.58 -2.97
C LEU A 242 0.19 -17.07 -1.93
N TYR A 243 -0.50 -18.19 -2.18
CA TYR A 243 -1.54 -18.74 -1.30
C TYR A 243 -1.20 -20.18 -0.90
N ASP A 244 -1.68 -20.57 0.29
CA ASP A 244 -1.70 -21.98 0.70
C ASP A 244 -2.59 -22.79 -0.26
N ASP A 245 -2.31 -24.09 -0.39
CA ASP A 245 -3.06 -24.99 -1.28
C ASP A 245 -4.57 -24.96 -0.99
N GLY A 246 -5.37 -24.62 -2.01
CA GLY A 246 -6.82 -24.49 -1.91
C GLY A 246 -7.31 -23.22 -1.19
N LYS A 247 -6.43 -22.22 -1.02
CA LYS A 247 -6.75 -20.90 -0.45
C LYS A 247 -6.66 -19.76 -1.47
N GLU A 248 -6.51 -20.09 -2.75
CA GLU A 248 -6.52 -19.13 -3.83
C GLU A 248 -7.88 -18.40 -3.90
N PRO A 249 -7.90 -17.13 -4.34
CA PRO A 249 -9.14 -16.37 -4.43
C PRO A 249 -10.12 -17.00 -5.43
N HIS A 250 -11.27 -17.45 -4.94
CA HIS A 250 -12.38 -17.93 -5.77
C HIS A 250 -13.19 -16.75 -6.35
N ALA A 251 -14.13 -17.04 -7.26
CA ALA A 251 -14.89 -16.03 -7.99
C ALA A 251 -15.55 -14.97 -7.09
N ASP A 252 -16.18 -15.38 -5.99
CA ASP A 252 -16.84 -14.44 -5.05
C ASP A 252 -15.81 -13.51 -4.36
N GLU A 253 -14.63 -14.04 -4.03
CA GLU A 253 -13.55 -13.27 -3.42
C GLU A 253 -12.91 -12.30 -4.43
N ILE A 254 -12.72 -12.73 -5.68
CA ILE A 254 -12.27 -11.87 -6.77
C ILE A 254 -13.27 -10.72 -6.96
N GLN A 255 -14.58 -11.02 -7.02
CA GLN A 255 -15.61 -10.01 -7.17
C GLN A 255 -15.62 -9.02 -6.00
N ARG A 256 -15.48 -9.50 -4.77
CA ARG A 256 -15.35 -8.66 -3.57
C ARG A 256 -14.16 -7.69 -3.70
N ARG A 257 -12.99 -8.18 -4.14
CA ARG A 257 -11.79 -7.34 -4.32
C ARG A 257 -11.96 -6.33 -5.46
N ILE A 258 -12.64 -6.72 -6.54
CA ILE A 258 -13.01 -5.79 -7.62
C ILE A 258 -13.85 -4.64 -7.04
N ASP A 259 -14.87 -4.95 -6.24
CA ASP A 259 -15.77 -3.94 -5.69
C ASP A 259 -15.11 -3.03 -4.66
N LEU A 260 -14.22 -3.58 -3.82
CA LEU A 260 -13.57 -2.83 -2.75
C LEU A 260 -12.33 -2.03 -3.18
N TYR A 261 -11.59 -2.49 -4.19
CA TYR A 261 -10.28 -1.93 -4.52
C TYR A 261 -10.16 -1.50 -5.98
N TRP A 262 -10.51 -2.39 -6.92
CA TRP A 262 -10.35 -2.08 -8.34
C TRP A 262 -11.31 -0.97 -8.79
N LYS A 263 -12.61 -1.11 -8.52
CA LYS A 263 -13.62 -0.15 -8.95
C LYS A 263 -13.38 1.26 -8.38
N PRO A 264 -13.12 1.46 -7.08
CA PRO A 264 -12.85 2.79 -6.55
C PRO A 264 -11.64 3.46 -7.21
N TYR A 265 -10.54 2.72 -7.41
CA TYR A 265 -9.34 3.23 -8.08
C TYR A 265 -9.64 3.70 -9.50
N HIS A 266 -10.29 2.83 -10.30
CA HIS A 266 -10.61 3.12 -11.69
C HIS A 266 -11.65 4.23 -11.85
N GLN A 267 -12.63 4.32 -10.94
CA GLN A 267 -13.59 5.43 -10.92
C GLN A 267 -12.89 6.76 -10.68
N LYS A 268 -11.98 6.84 -9.70
CA LYS A 268 -11.25 8.09 -9.44
C LYS A 268 -10.30 8.43 -10.58
N LEU A 269 -9.61 7.44 -11.14
CA LEU A 269 -8.71 7.65 -12.27
C LEU A 269 -9.46 8.20 -13.48
N GLN A 270 -10.64 7.62 -13.82
CA GLN A 270 -11.50 8.12 -14.89
C GLN A 270 -11.96 9.56 -14.61
N GLN A 271 -12.40 9.85 -13.38
CA GLN A 271 -12.78 11.20 -12.98
C GLN A 271 -11.64 12.20 -13.22
N LEU A 272 -10.41 11.89 -12.82
CA LEU A 272 -9.26 12.76 -13.03
C LEU A 272 -9.01 13.00 -14.52
N VAL A 273 -9.06 11.94 -15.34
CA VAL A 273 -8.88 12.05 -16.80
C VAL A 273 -9.94 12.96 -17.42
N ASP A 274 -11.21 12.78 -17.05
CA ASP A 274 -12.32 13.59 -17.57
C ASP A 274 -12.20 15.05 -17.14
N GLU A 275 -11.82 15.31 -15.89
CA GLU A 275 -11.59 16.66 -15.36
C GLU A 275 -10.44 17.37 -16.08
N LYS A 276 -9.29 16.70 -16.29
CA LYS A 276 -8.16 17.32 -17.00
C LYS A 276 -8.49 17.57 -18.46
N LYS A 277 -9.15 16.61 -19.12
CA LYS A 277 -9.62 16.81 -20.49
C LYS A 277 -10.62 17.96 -20.59
N ALA A 278 -11.57 18.08 -19.66
CA ALA A 278 -12.53 19.18 -19.66
C ALA A 278 -11.87 20.54 -19.43
N GLN A 279 -10.82 20.58 -18.59
CA GLN A 279 -10.11 21.81 -18.26
C GLN A 279 -9.14 22.26 -19.36
N PHE A 280 -8.39 21.33 -19.96
CA PHE A 280 -7.28 21.65 -20.89
C PHE A 280 -7.59 21.30 -22.35
N GLY A 281 -8.66 20.56 -22.63
CA GLY A 281 -8.96 20.00 -23.96
C GLY A 281 -8.24 18.67 -24.24
N TYR A 282 -7.24 18.32 -23.43
CA TYR A 282 -6.46 17.10 -23.51
C TYR A 282 -6.02 16.62 -22.13
N CYS A 283 -5.58 15.37 -22.04
CA CYS A 283 -5.03 14.76 -20.83
C CYS A 283 -3.94 13.75 -21.22
N LEU A 284 -2.81 13.76 -20.51
CA LEU A 284 -1.82 12.68 -20.54
C LEU A 284 -1.84 11.93 -19.22
N LEU A 285 -2.21 10.65 -19.26
CA LEU A 285 -2.06 9.72 -18.15
C LEU A 285 -0.70 9.01 -18.24
N PHE A 286 0.21 9.37 -17.35
CA PHE A 286 1.53 8.77 -17.22
C PHE A 286 1.50 7.65 -16.17
N GLU A 287 1.62 6.41 -16.62
CA GLU A 287 1.67 5.20 -15.79
C GLU A 287 3.12 4.96 -15.33
N ALA A 288 3.41 5.25 -14.06
CA ALA A 288 4.72 5.07 -13.47
C ALA A 288 4.81 3.68 -12.83
N HIS A 289 5.70 2.85 -13.36
CA HIS A 289 5.95 1.48 -12.88
C HIS A 289 7.44 1.25 -12.65
N THR A 290 7.80 0.29 -11.80
CA THR A 290 9.18 -0.20 -11.67
C THR A 290 9.24 -1.71 -11.63
N ILE A 291 10.35 -2.27 -12.10
CA ILE A 291 10.54 -3.73 -12.10
C ILE A 291 11.96 -4.10 -11.74
N GLN A 292 12.13 -5.29 -11.16
CA GLN A 292 13.45 -5.89 -10.97
C GLN A 292 14.20 -5.94 -12.31
N SER A 293 15.49 -5.61 -12.30
CA SER A 293 16.31 -5.56 -13.51
C SER A 293 16.46 -6.91 -14.23
N HIS A 294 16.19 -8.00 -13.53
CA HIS A 294 16.17 -9.36 -14.06
C HIS A 294 14.88 -10.04 -13.60
N VAL A 295 14.06 -10.51 -14.54
CA VAL A 295 12.85 -11.30 -14.25
C VAL A 295 12.82 -12.49 -15.21
N PRO A 296 13.53 -13.60 -14.88
CA PRO A 296 13.72 -14.73 -15.79
C PRO A 296 12.43 -15.38 -16.27
N ARG A 297 11.34 -15.29 -15.49
CA ARG A 297 10.01 -15.77 -15.88
C ARG A 297 9.52 -15.15 -17.19
N PHE A 298 9.82 -13.87 -17.42
CA PHE A 298 9.28 -13.13 -18.56
C PHE A 298 10.35 -12.78 -19.61
N PHE A 299 11.61 -12.62 -19.20
CA PHE A 299 12.65 -12.02 -20.04
C PHE A 299 14.03 -12.68 -19.88
N ASP A 300 14.75 -12.78 -20.99
CA ASP A 300 16.16 -13.15 -20.99
C ASP A 300 17.05 -11.93 -20.70
N GLY A 301 17.97 -12.08 -19.75
CA GLY A 301 19.00 -11.09 -19.45
C GLY A 301 18.50 -9.88 -18.64
N GLN A 302 19.35 -8.85 -18.59
CA GLN A 302 19.03 -7.60 -17.90
C GLN A 302 18.11 -6.72 -18.75
N LEU A 303 17.05 -6.20 -18.14
CA LEU A 303 16.15 -5.24 -18.77
C LEU A 303 16.81 -3.88 -18.98
N PRO A 304 16.47 -3.15 -20.07
CA PRO A 304 16.79 -1.74 -20.20
C PRO A 304 16.28 -0.92 -19.01
N ASP A 305 16.88 0.22 -18.74
CA ASP A 305 16.57 1.05 -17.58
C ASP A 305 15.23 1.78 -17.74
N PHE A 306 15.00 2.42 -18.88
CA PHE A 306 13.75 3.09 -19.24
C PHE A 306 13.02 2.29 -20.32
N ASN A 307 11.91 1.66 -19.98
CA ASN A 307 11.07 0.95 -20.95
C ASN A 307 9.74 1.67 -21.12
N PHE A 308 9.58 2.36 -22.24
CA PHE A 308 8.35 3.08 -22.56
C PHE A 308 7.31 2.18 -23.23
N GLY A 309 6.09 2.15 -22.71
CA GLY A 309 4.95 1.44 -23.28
C GLY A 309 3.90 2.41 -23.83
N THR A 310 3.59 2.28 -25.12
CA THR A 310 2.60 3.14 -25.83
C THR A 310 1.60 2.34 -26.66
N ASN A 311 1.48 1.04 -26.38
CA ASN A 311 0.75 0.07 -27.21
C ASN A 311 1.10 0.20 -28.69
N GLU A 312 2.38 0.07 -29.04
CA GLU A 312 2.87 0.26 -30.42
C GLU A 312 2.61 1.67 -31.00
N GLY A 313 2.41 2.64 -30.12
CA GLY A 313 2.10 4.03 -30.46
C GLY A 313 0.61 4.33 -30.57
N GLU A 314 -0.29 3.36 -30.35
CA GLU A 314 -1.73 3.58 -30.43
C GLU A 314 -2.28 4.42 -29.28
N THR A 315 -1.51 4.66 -28.21
CA THR A 315 -2.00 5.39 -27.02
C THR A 315 -1.53 6.84 -26.93
N VAL A 316 -0.77 7.33 -27.92
CA VAL A 316 -0.16 8.67 -27.92
C VAL A 316 -0.20 9.31 -29.31
N ASN A 317 -0.13 10.64 -29.40
CA ASN A 317 -0.03 11.35 -30.67
C ASN A 317 1.40 11.33 -31.27
N GLN A 318 1.58 11.92 -32.46
CA GLN A 318 2.88 11.93 -33.15
C GLN A 318 3.94 12.78 -32.43
N ASP A 319 3.53 13.83 -31.73
CA ASP A 319 4.48 14.72 -31.05
C ASP A 319 5.09 14.02 -29.82
N ILE A 320 4.28 13.31 -29.03
CA ILE A 320 4.77 12.46 -27.93
C ILE A 320 5.66 11.33 -28.49
N LYS A 321 5.27 10.67 -29.58
CA LYS A 321 6.14 9.65 -30.23
C LYS A 321 7.50 10.21 -30.62
N SER A 322 7.52 11.41 -31.18
CA SER A 322 8.75 12.08 -31.62
C SER A 322 9.61 12.45 -30.42
N LEU A 323 9.01 13.03 -29.36
CA LEU A 323 9.68 13.32 -28.12
C LEU A 323 10.32 12.08 -27.51
N LEU A 324 9.58 10.98 -27.35
CA LEU A 324 10.11 9.74 -26.75
C LEU A 324 11.31 9.19 -27.52
N LYS A 325 11.29 9.28 -28.86
CA LYS A 325 12.43 8.88 -29.70
C LYS A 325 13.66 9.76 -29.44
N SER A 326 13.49 11.08 -29.43
CA SER A 326 14.59 12.04 -29.27
C SER A 326 15.01 12.32 -27.83
N PHE A 327 14.23 11.91 -26.82
CA PHE A 327 14.51 12.18 -25.42
C PHE A 327 15.73 11.39 -24.94
N GLU A 328 16.80 12.07 -24.56
CA GLU A 328 18.02 11.43 -24.07
C GLU A 328 17.88 11.09 -22.59
N THR A 329 18.19 9.84 -22.22
CA THR A 329 18.14 9.34 -20.83
C THR A 329 19.51 9.38 -20.14
N GLU A 330 20.36 10.32 -20.55
CA GLU A 330 21.74 10.45 -20.10
C GLU A 330 22.52 9.12 -20.22
N SER A 331 22.98 8.55 -19.10
CA SER A 331 23.71 7.27 -19.06
C SER A 331 22.81 6.04 -19.02
N TYR A 332 21.49 6.20 -18.86
CA TYR A 332 20.55 5.10 -18.72
C TYR A 332 20.13 4.57 -20.09
N SER A 333 19.99 3.24 -20.18
CA SER A 333 19.49 2.60 -21.40
C SER A 333 17.99 2.83 -21.58
N LYS A 334 17.54 2.96 -22.83
CA LYS A 334 16.13 3.25 -23.18
C LYS A 334 15.63 2.33 -24.29
N VAL A 335 14.38 1.87 -24.16
CA VAL A 335 13.62 1.19 -25.22
C VAL A 335 12.17 1.69 -25.26
N ILE A 336 11.55 1.65 -26.44
CA ILE A 336 10.13 1.98 -26.64
C ILE A 336 9.44 0.75 -27.22
N ASN A 337 8.32 0.34 -26.61
CA ASN A 337 7.53 -0.86 -26.96
C ASN A 337 8.40 -2.12 -27.10
N GLY A 338 9.40 -2.25 -26.23
CA GLY A 338 10.21 -3.46 -26.14
C GLY A 338 9.40 -4.60 -25.52
N ARG A 339 9.83 -5.02 -24.33
CA ARG A 339 9.10 -6.04 -23.56
C ARG A 339 7.81 -5.50 -22.93
N PHE A 340 7.82 -4.24 -22.50
CA PHE A 340 6.67 -3.54 -21.93
C PHE A 340 6.03 -2.66 -22.99
N LYS A 341 4.77 -2.96 -23.32
CA LYS A 341 4.00 -2.24 -24.36
C LYS A 341 2.82 -1.46 -23.79
N GLY A 342 2.71 -1.32 -22.47
CA GLY A 342 1.55 -0.73 -21.80
C GLY A 342 0.57 -1.79 -21.31
N GLY A 343 0.19 -1.69 -20.04
CA GLY A 343 -0.77 -2.54 -19.35
C GLY A 343 -2.23 -2.22 -19.66
N TYR A 344 -3.14 -2.70 -18.81
CA TYR A 344 -4.58 -2.45 -18.94
C TYR A 344 -4.90 -0.95 -18.91
N ILE A 345 -4.38 -0.21 -17.93
CA ILE A 345 -4.67 1.21 -17.77
C ILE A 345 -4.19 1.99 -19.01
N THR A 346 -2.97 1.74 -19.49
CA THR A 346 -2.45 2.37 -20.71
C THR A 346 -3.37 2.10 -21.90
N ARG A 347 -3.87 0.89 -22.07
CA ARG A 347 -4.71 0.55 -23.23
C ARG A 347 -6.14 1.09 -23.11
N ASN A 348 -6.73 0.95 -21.93
CA ASN A 348 -8.16 1.18 -21.71
C ASN A 348 -8.53 2.66 -21.65
N TYR A 349 -7.66 3.50 -21.08
CA TYR A 349 -7.94 4.93 -20.93
C TYR A 349 -7.53 5.77 -22.14
N ALA A 350 -6.70 5.23 -23.03
CA ALA A 350 -6.26 5.95 -24.21
C ALA A 350 -7.40 6.20 -25.19
N ASN A 351 -7.53 7.46 -25.61
CA ASN A 351 -8.38 7.86 -26.71
C ASN A 351 -7.73 9.07 -27.42
N PRO A 352 -6.62 8.85 -28.16
CA PRO A 352 -5.83 9.94 -28.73
C PRO A 352 -6.61 10.82 -29.70
N ASP A 353 -7.55 10.24 -30.46
CA ASP A 353 -8.44 10.97 -31.37
C ASP A 353 -9.34 11.97 -30.65
N ASN A 354 -9.55 11.77 -29.34
CA ASN A 354 -10.29 12.68 -28.47
C ASN A 354 -9.40 13.30 -27.37
N GLY A 355 -8.10 13.43 -27.62
CA GLY A 355 -7.17 14.17 -26.75
C GLY A 355 -6.81 13.49 -25.43
N VAL A 356 -7.08 12.19 -25.25
CA VAL A 356 -6.62 11.43 -24.08
C VAL A 356 -5.46 10.53 -24.49
N PHE A 357 -4.28 10.84 -23.98
CA PHE A 357 -3.06 10.10 -24.24
C PHE A 357 -2.66 9.32 -22.99
N THR A 358 -2.01 8.18 -23.17
CA THR A 358 -1.44 7.42 -22.05
C THR A 358 -0.05 6.92 -22.39
N LEU A 359 0.86 6.98 -21.43
CA LEU A 359 2.24 6.53 -21.57
C LEU A 359 2.65 5.74 -20.32
N GLN A 360 3.12 4.51 -20.49
CA GLN A 360 3.75 3.76 -19.41
C GLN A 360 5.26 3.96 -19.43
N LEU A 361 5.85 4.14 -18.25
CA LEU A 361 7.28 3.98 -18.02
C LEU A 361 7.47 2.82 -17.03
N GLU A 362 8.05 1.72 -17.50
CA GLU A 362 8.61 0.68 -16.63
C GLU A 362 10.08 0.99 -16.37
N LEU A 363 10.41 1.38 -15.15
CA LEU A 363 11.77 1.73 -14.73
C LEU A 363 12.47 0.56 -14.05
N SER A 364 13.69 0.23 -14.46
CA SER A 364 14.50 -0.77 -13.77
C SER A 364 14.82 -0.32 -12.34
N GLN A 365 14.52 -1.16 -11.35
CA GLN A 365 14.83 -0.91 -9.93
C GLN A 365 16.34 -0.76 -9.66
N ALA A 366 17.21 -1.27 -10.55
CA ALA A 366 18.65 -1.06 -10.47
C ALA A 366 19.08 0.41 -10.50
N THR A 367 18.22 1.28 -11.07
CA THR A 367 18.46 2.71 -11.25
C THR A 367 18.30 3.53 -9.98
N TYR A 368 17.68 2.99 -8.93
CA TYR A 368 17.43 3.72 -7.68
C TYR A 368 17.51 2.87 -6.40
N LEU A 369 17.67 1.54 -6.52
CA LEU A 369 17.84 0.64 -5.37
C LEU A 369 19.24 0.02 -5.30
N ASP A 370 19.62 -0.38 -4.09
CA ASP A 370 20.43 -1.57 -3.89
C ASP A 370 19.52 -2.80 -4.05
N GLN A 371 19.59 -3.44 -5.21
CA GLN A 371 18.70 -4.54 -5.57
C GLN A 371 18.86 -5.76 -4.66
N LYS A 372 20.05 -5.98 -4.07
CA LYS A 372 20.28 -7.15 -3.22
C LYS A 372 19.43 -7.09 -1.95
N HIS A 373 19.24 -5.88 -1.44
CA HIS A 373 18.54 -5.64 -0.17
C HIS A 373 17.22 -4.89 -0.36
N ARG A 374 16.87 -4.51 -1.59
CA ARG A 374 15.76 -3.62 -1.95
C ARG A 374 15.75 -2.32 -1.13
N LEU A 375 16.93 -1.81 -0.81
CA LEU A 375 17.08 -0.57 -0.06
C LEU A 375 17.16 0.62 -1.02
N TYR A 376 16.50 1.72 -0.67
CA TYR A 376 16.55 2.96 -1.43
C TYR A 376 17.95 3.57 -1.43
N ASP A 377 18.57 3.69 -2.61
CA ASP A 377 19.87 4.34 -2.81
C ASP A 377 19.62 5.79 -3.27
N SER A 378 19.74 6.74 -2.34
CA SER A 378 19.42 8.14 -2.62
C SER A 378 20.28 8.75 -3.73
N VAL A 379 21.55 8.37 -3.84
CA VAL A 379 22.46 8.94 -4.86
C VAL A 379 22.05 8.48 -6.25
N LYS A 380 21.66 7.22 -6.40
CA LYS A 380 21.12 6.70 -7.66
C LYS A 380 19.75 7.30 -7.96
N ALA A 381 18.88 7.33 -6.95
CA ALA A 381 17.52 7.83 -7.08
C ALA A 381 17.48 9.30 -7.52
N ASP A 382 18.31 10.17 -6.92
CA ASP A 382 18.38 11.59 -7.29
C ASP A 382 18.75 11.78 -8.77
N LYS A 383 19.66 10.95 -9.30
CA LYS A 383 20.07 11.00 -10.71
C LYS A 383 18.96 10.57 -11.64
N VAL A 384 18.30 9.45 -11.37
CA VAL A 384 17.23 8.97 -12.27
C VAL A 384 15.97 9.84 -12.14
N ALA A 385 15.66 10.34 -10.94
CA ALA A 385 14.59 11.30 -10.71
C ALA A 385 14.80 12.61 -11.50
N HIS A 386 16.05 13.08 -11.61
CA HIS A 386 16.37 14.23 -12.46
C HIS A 386 15.97 14.00 -13.93
N VAL A 387 16.30 12.83 -14.48
CA VAL A 387 15.96 12.46 -15.86
C VAL A 387 14.44 12.33 -16.04
N ILE A 388 13.73 11.70 -15.10
CA ILE A 388 12.27 11.58 -15.15
C ILE A 388 11.60 12.96 -15.05
N ARG A 389 12.13 13.86 -14.22
CA ARG A 389 11.66 15.25 -14.12
C ARG A 389 11.78 15.97 -15.46
N GLN A 390 12.94 15.85 -16.13
CA GLN A 390 13.14 16.43 -17.46
C GLN A 390 12.15 15.87 -18.49
N LEU A 391 11.87 14.56 -18.44
CA LEU A 391 10.88 13.93 -19.31
C LEU A 391 9.49 14.53 -19.12
N LEU A 392 9.01 14.66 -17.87
CA LEU A 392 7.69 15.21 -17.59
C LEU A 392 7.56 16.69 -17.99
N VAL A 393 8.63 17.48 -17.83
CA VAL A 393 8.69 18.86 -18.34
C VAL A 393 8.57 18.87 -19.87
N ALA A 394 9.35 18.06 -20.57
CA ALA A 394 9.31 17.99 -22.03
C ALA A 394 7.96 17.49 -22.56
N LEU A 395 7.33 16.52 -21.88
CA LEU A 395 5.98 16.06 -22.20
C LEU A 395 4.96 17.19 -22.06
N LYS A 396 5.05 17.98 -20.99
CA LYS A 396 4.17 19.13 -20.79
C LYS A 396 4.33 20.17 -21.91
N GLU A 397 5.57 20.50 -22.29
CA GLU A 397 5.85 21.43 -23.38
C GLU A 397 5.33 20.96 -24.74
N VAL A 398 5.31 19.64 -24.97
CA VAL A 398 4.76 19.04 -26.19
C VAL A 398 3.24 19.10 -26.22
N LEU A 399 2.59 18.92 -25.07
CA LEU A 399 1.13 18.97 -24.95
C LEU A 399 0.57 20.39 -25.08
N ASP A 400 1.32 21.41 -24.67
CA ASP A 400 0.89 22.82 -24.68
C ASP A 400 1.07 23.51 -26.07
N LYS A 401 1.59 22.79 -27.08
CA LYS A 401 1.75 23.26 -28.48
C LYS A 401 0.54 22.90 -29.32
#